data_AF-A0A6G3XIW7-F1
#
_entry.id   AF-A0A6G3XIW7-F1
#
_cell.length_a   1.000
_cell.length_b   1.000
_cell.length_c   1.000
_cell.angle_alpha   90.00
_cell.angle_beta   90.00
_cell.angle_gamma   90.00
#
_symmetry.space_group_name_H-M   'P 1'
#
loop_
_entity.id
_entity.type
_entity.pdbx_description
1 polymer ?
#
loop_
_entity_poly.entity_id
_entity_poly.type
_entity_poly.pdbx_seq_one_letter_code
_entity_poly.pdbx_strand_id
1 'polypeptide(L)'
;YTAWKLIQEARADEDDDDWEENRLLKSIEHRFGVADKYHGTKLFIRNNGKRVMTPLMVVMLAIGMTDVLFAVDSIPAIFGLTQDPYIVFTA
;
A
#
# COMPACT_ATOMS: atom_id res chain seq x y z
N TYR A 1 26.25 21.14 2.43
CA TYR A 1 25.78 20.52 1.18
C TYR A 1 25.28 19.09 1.38
N THR A 2 25.96 18.22 2.14
CA THR A 2 25.52 16.83 2.38
C THR A 2 24.21 16.68 3.14
N ALA A 3 24.00 17.41 4.23
CA ALA A 3 22.78 17.31 5.04
C ALA A 3 21.50 17.74 4.29
N TRP A 4 21.61 18.73 3.40
CA TRP A 4 20.48 19.17 2.57
C TRP A 4 20.12 18.14 1.50
N LYS A 5 21.13 17.43 0.96
CA LYS A 5 20.94 16.37 -0.04
C LYS A 5 20.23 15.14 0.55
N LEU A 6 20.57 14.75 1.79
CA LEU A 6 19.91 13.65 2.51
C LEU A 6 18.44 13.94 2.79
N ILE A 7 18.10 15.17 3.18
CA ILE A 7 16.70 15.59 3.40
C ILE A 7 15.93 15.60 2.07
N GLN A 8 16.58 16.00 0.97
CA GLN A 8 15.96 16.01 -0.35
C GLN A 8 15.72 14.60 -0.89
N GLU A 9 16.66 13.67 -0.71
CA GLU A 9 16.51 12.26 -1.12
C GLU A 9 15.43 11.55 -0.30
N ALA A 10 15.40 11.72 1.04
CA ALA A 10 14.34 11.15 1.87
C ALA A 10 12.93 11.66 1.51
N ARG A 11 12.81 12.94 1.17
CA ARG A 11 11.54 13.51 0.67
C ARG A 11 11.15 13.01 -0.70
N ALA A 12 12.12 12.77 -1.58
CA ALA A 12 11.85 12.30 -2.93
C ALA A 12 11.34 10.85 -2.92
N ASP A 13 11.88 9.99 -2.04
CA ASP A 13 11.38 8.63 -1.85
C ASP A 13 9.97 8.62 -1.22
N GLU A 14 9.73 9.43 -0.17
CA GLU A 14 8.38 9.55 0.43
C GLU A 14 7.35 10.10 -0.58
N ASP A 15 7.71 11.11 -1.36
CA ASP A 15 6.81 11.69 -2.36
C ASP A 15 6.50 10.67 -3.48
N ASP A 16 7.49 9.91 -3.98
CA ASP A 16 7.26 8.94 -5.07
C ASP A 16 6.33 7.79 -4.62
N ASP A 17 6.48 7.26 -3.40
CA ASP A 17 5.63 6.21 -2.84
C ASP A 17 4.17 6.69 -2.65
N ASP A 18 3.99 7.87 -2.03
CA ASP A 18 2.66 8.49 -1.86
C ASP A 18 1.99 8.78 -3.21
N TRP A 19 2.78 9.17 -4.22
CA TRP A 19 2.27 9.39 -5.57
C TRP A 19 1.84 8.10 -6.26
N GLU A 20 2.54 6.98 -6.03
CA GLU A 20 2.22 5.70 -6.66
C GLU A 20 0.97 5.05 -6.04
N GLU A 21 0.85 5.05 -4.70
CA GLU A 21 -0.32 4.51 -3.98
C GLU A 21 -1.62 5.22 -4.40
N ASN A 22 -1.58 6.55 -4.45
CA ASN A 22 -2.75 7.38 -4.78
C ASN A 22 -3.20 7.17 -6.24
N ARG A 23 -2.27 6.81 -7.15
CA ARG A 23 -2.59 6.44 -8.55
C ARG A 23 -3.17 5.05 -8.68
N LEU A 24 -2.69 4.09 -7.89
CA LEU A 24 -3.24 2.73 -7.86
C LEU A 24 -4.69 2.73 -7.36
N LEU A 25 -4.96 3.45 -6.25
CA LEU A 25 -6.31 3.61 -5.72
C LEU A 25 -7.24 4.26 -6.75
N LYS A 26 -6.86 5.41 -7.33
CA LYS A 26 -7.65 6.10 -8.37
C LYS A 26 -7.91 5.22 -9.60
N SER A 27 -6.96 4.38 -9.99
CA SER A 27 -7.11 3.48 -11.14
C SER A 27 -8.12 2.36 -10.86
N ILE A 28 -8.10 1.81 -9.65
CA ILE A 28 -9.05 0.78 -9.21
C ILE A 28 -10.46 1.37 -9.11
N GLU A 29 -10.60 2.55 -8.50
CA GLU A 29 -11.87 3.29 -8.41
C GLU A 29 -12.44 3.60 -9.79
N HIS A 30 -11.60 4.06 -10.73
CA HIS A 30 -12.04 4.36 -12.09
C HIS A 30 -12.47 3.10 -12.86
N ARG A 31 -11.80 1.97 -12.64
CA ARG A 31 -12.06 0.73 -13.38
C ARG A 31 -13.30 -0.02 -12.88
N PHE A 32 -13.51 -0.06 -11.56
CA PHE A 32 -14.58 -0.87 -10.95
C PHE A 32 -15.75 -0.03 -10.42
N GLY A 33 -15.57 1.29 -10.24
CA GLY A 33 -16.55 2.18 -9.66
C GLY A 33 -16.79 1.92 -8.16
N VAL A 34 -16.96 2.98 -7.38
CA VAL A 34 -17.28 2.89 -5.95
C VAL A 34 -18.73 3.30 -5.73
N ALA A 35 -19.45 2.55 -4.90
CA ALA A 35 -20.82 2.88 -4.52
C ALA A 35 -20.84 4.08 -3.54
N ASP A 36 -21.74 5.04 -3.75
CA ASP A 36 -21.83 6.27 -2.94
C ASP A 36 -22.20 6.06 -1.46
N LYS A 37 -22.72 4.88 -1.11
CA LYS A 37 -23.23 4.61 0.25
C LYS A 37 -22.60 3.37 0.84
N TYR A 38 -22.62 3.29 2.16
CA TYR A 38 -22.28 2.08 2.89
C TYR A 38 -23.35 1.01 2.67
N HIS A 39 -22.94 -0.19 2.28
CA HIS A 39 -23.83 -1.32 1.96
C HIS A 39 -23.65 -2.50 2.93
N GLY A 40 -23.41 -2.21 4.21
CA GLY A 40 -23.12 -3.23 5.23
C GLY A 40 -21.76 -3.88 4.99
N THR A 41 -21.66 -5.18 5.26
CA THR A 41 -20.44 -6.00 5.08
C THR A 41 -20.23 -6.51 3.66
N LYS A 42 -21.06 -6.08 2.68
CA LYS A 42 -20.90 -6.50 1.29
C LYS A 42 -19.71 -5.77 0.67
N LEU A 43 -18.75 -6.51 0.12
CA LEU A 43 -17.59 -5.94 -0.58
C LEU A 43 -17.95 -5.45 -1.99
N PHE A 44 -18.83 -6.17 -2.67
CA PHE A 44 -19.35 -5.81 -3.99
C PHE A 44 -20.86 -5.75 -3.98
N ILE A 45 -21.41 -4.80 -4.72
CA ILE A 45 -22.85 -4.71 -4.98
C ILE A 45 -23.12 -4.64 -6.47
N ARG A 46 -24.39 -4.83 -6.84
CA ARG A 46 -24.85 -4.63 -8.21
C ARG A 46 -25.64 -3.32 -8.26
N ASN A 47 -25.13 -2.34 -8.98
CA ASN A 47 -25.79 -1.05 -9.20
C ASN A 47 -26.05 -0.89 -10.70
N ASN A 48 -27.29 -0.61 -11.10
CA ASN A 48 -27.71 -0.50 -12.51
C ASN A 48 -27.21 -1.65 -13.41
N GLY A 49 -27.31 -2.90 -12.92
CA GLY A 49 -26.91 -4.10 -13.66
C GLY A 49 -25.39 -4.37 -13.71
N LYS A 50 -24.55 -3.39 -13.32
CA LYS A 50 -23.09 -3.51 -13.26
C LYS A 50 -22.61 -3.84 -11.85
N ARG A 51 -21.49 -4.56 -11.73
CA ARG A 51 -20.85 -4.85 -10.44
C ARG A 51 -19.97 -3.67 -10.06
N VAL A 52 -20.19 -3.11 -8.88
CA VAL A 52 -19.40 -1.98 -8.35
C VAL A 52 -18.83 -2.33 -6.98
N MET A 53 -17.69 -1.75 -6.65
CA MET A 53 -17.05 -1.90 -5.34
C MET A 53 -17.79 -1.04 -4.31
N THR A 54 -17.81 -1.50 -3.07
CA THR A 54 -18.33 -0.69 -1.95
C THR A 54 -17.21 0.09 -1.28
N PRO A 55 -17.53 1.13 -0.50
CA PRO A 55 -16.53 1.83 0.32
C PRO A 55 -15.75 0.88 1.24
N LEU A 56 -16.37 -0.20 1.71
CA LEU A 56 -15.71 -1.21 2.54
C LEU A 56 -14.57 -1.91 1.81
N MET A 57 -14.74 -2.22 0.53
CA MET A 57 -13.70 -2.82 -0.31
C MET A 57 -12.51 -1.87 -0.50
N VAL A 58 -12.78 -0.57 -0.67
CA VAL A 58 -11.74 0.46 -0.84
C VAL A 58 -10.90 0.55 0.43
N VAL A 59 -11.53 0.62 1.60
CA VAL A 59 -10.83 0.65 2.90
C VAL A 59 -10.01 -0.62 3.12
N MET A 60 -10.56 -1.79 2.79
CA MET A 60 -9.84 -3.06 2.93
C MET A 60 -8.62 -3.15 2.01
N LEU A 61 -8.73 -2.62 0.79
CA LEU A 61 -7.60 -2.52 -0.14
C LEU A 61 -6.52 -1.57 0.37
N ALA A 62 -6.90 -0.40 0.88
CA ALA A 62 -5.95 0.56 1.44
C ALA A 62 -5.15 -0.05 2.61
N ILE A 63 -5.83 -0.62 3.61
CA ILE A 63 -5.15 -1.25 4.76
C ILE A 63 -4.27 -2.43 4.32
N GLY A 64 -4.77 -3.27 3.41
CA GLY A 64 -4.00 -4.40 2.89
C GLY A 64 -2.78 -3.98 2.07
N MET A 65 -2.85 -2.87 1.34
CA MET A 65 -1.69 -2.31 0.63
C MET A 65 -0.64 -1.81 1.62
N THR A 66 -1.07 -1.07 2.64
CA THR A 66 -0.18 -0.61 3.72
C THR A 66 0.50 -1.78 4.43
N ASP A 67 -0.22 -2.86 4.77
CA ASP A 67 0.36 -4.06 5.39
C ASP A 67 1.44 -4.71 4.51
N VAL A 68 1.22 -4.75 3.19
CA VAL A 68 2.19 -5.29 2.22
C VAL A 68 3.41 -4.38 2.10
N LEU A 69 3.22 -3.07 2.00
CA LEU A 69 4.30 -2.09 1.94
C LEU A 69 5.19 -2.18 3.20
N PHE A 70 4.58 -2.28 4.38
CA PHE A 70 5.31 -2.52 5.62
C PHE A 70 6.09 -3.82 5.57
N ALA A 71 5.55 -4.91 5.02
CA ALA A 71 6.28 -6.17 4.90
C ALA A 71 7.48 -6.05 3.94
N VAL A 72 7.31 -5.32 2.83
CA VAL A 72 8.35 -5.14 1.80
C VAL A 72 9.53 -4.33 2.32
N ASP A 73 9.33 -3.33 3.19
CA ASP A 73 10.42 -2.53 3.76
C ASP A 73 10.94 -3.09 5.10
N SER A 74 10.10 -3.73 5.90
CA SER A 74 10.53 -4.35 7.16
C SER A 74 11.41 -5.59 6.98
N ILE A 75 11.27 -6.35 5.88
CA ILE A 75 12.14 -7.49 5.58
C ILE A 75 13.59 -7.01 5.32
N PRO A 76 13.87 -6.13 4.33
CA PRO A 76 15.21 -5.58 4.10
C PRO A 76 15.77 -4.82 5.29
N ALA A 77 14.93 -4.05 6.01
CA ALA A 77 15.38 -3.31 7.19
C ALA A 77 15.87 -4.23 8.32
N ILE A 78 15.19 -5.36 8.55
CA ILE A 78 15.64 -6.37 9.53
C ILE A 78 16.92 -7.07 9.04
N PHE A 79 17.04 -7.37 7.74
CA PHE A 79 18.24 -7.98 7.18
C PHE A 79 19.45 -7.02 7.12
N GLY A 80 19.22 -5.71 7.03
CA GLY A 80 20.28 -4.68 7.01
C GLY A 80 20.89 -4.39 8.39
N LEU A 81 20.17 -4.68 9.47
CA LEU A 81 20.64 -4.52 10.87
C LEU A 81 21.40 -5.74 11.42
N THR A 82 21.67 -6.77 10.60
CA THR A 82 22.47 -7.94 11.00
C THR A 82 23.41 -8.41 9.88
N GLN A 83 24.73 -8.38 10.14
CA GLN A 83 25.78 -8.92 9.27
C GLN A 83 26.02 -10.42 9.44
N ASP A 84 25.17 -11.15 10.17
CA ASP A 84 25.29 -12.61 10.37
C ASP A 84 24.00 -13.36 9.98
N PRO A 85 23.67 -13.50 8.69
CA PRO A 85 22.64 -14.45 8.23
C PRO A 85 23.03 -15.93 8.42
N TYR A 86 24.18 -16.23 9.05
CA TYR A 86 24.80 -17.55 9.08
C TYR A 86 24.46 -18.42 10.30
N ILE A 87 23.86 -17.88 11.38
CA ILE A 87 23.63 -18.67 12.61
C ILE A 87 22.40 -19.60 12.50
N VAL A 88 21.52 -19.38 11.52
CA VAL A 88 20.28 -20.19 11.37
C VAL A 88 20.52 -21.55 10.68
N PHE A 89 21.68 -21.78 10.05
CA PHE A 89 22.00 -23.05 9.37
C PHE A 89 22.81 -24.05 10.21
N THR A 90 23.09 -23.77 11.49
CA THR A 90 23.97 -24.62 12.33
C THR A 90 23.41 -25.03 13.69
N ALA A 91 22.14 -24.78 13.97
CA ALA A 91 21.46 -25.27 15.19
C ALA A 91 20.49 -26.42 14.89
#